data_AF-A0A0S8FQV6-F1
#
_entry.id   AF-A0A0S8FQV6-F1
#
_cell.length_a   1.000
_cell.length_b   1.000
_cell.length_c   1.000
_cell.angle_alpha   90.00
_cell.angle_beta   90.00
_cell.angle_gamma   90.00
#
_symmetry.space_group_name_H-M   'P 1'
#
loop_
_entity.id
_entity.type
_entity.pdbx_description
1 polymer ?
#
loop_
_entity_poly.entity_id
_entity_poly.type
_entity_poly.pdbx_seq_one_letter_code
_entity_poly.pdbx_strand_id
1 'polypeptide(L)'
;MDAGELRDIMEFLRQRVNLEVEEPTDQVVIRFDAPSAADMADAGLDPEGSLSVLAAPWWDEMVADVVETPEMCEPEETPEQVLAYARDVVSEYIRKRAQL
;
A
#
# COMPACT_ATOMS: atom_id res chain seq x y z
N MET A 1 -9.02 15.46 -7.58
CA MET A 1 -9.45 14.04 -7.52
C MET A 1 -10.81 13.97 -6.86
N ASP A 2 -11.74 13.16 -7.35
CA ASP A 2 -13.00 12.93 -6.62
C ASP A 2 -12.92 11.75 -5.63
N ALA A 3 -13.92 11.62 -4.76
CA ALA A 3 -13.92 10.60 -3.70
C ALA A 3 -14.09 9.15 -4.22
N GLY A 4 -14.59 8.97 -5.44
CA GLY A 4 -14.68 7.66 -6.10
C GLY A 4 -13.32 7.25 -6.64
N GLU A 5 -12.69 8.13 -7.41
CA GLU A 5 -11.35 7.94 -7.96
C GLU A 5 -10.30 7.62 -6.87
N LEU A 6 -10.34 8.38 -5.77
CA LEU A 6 -9.45 8.14 -4.63
C LEU A 6 -9.67 6.76 -3.99
N ARG A 7 -10.93 6.29 -3.95
CA ARG A 7 -11.27 4.98 -3.41
C ARG A 7 -10.73 3.87 -4.29
N ASP A 8 -10.85 4.02 -5.61
CA ASP A 8 -10.39 3.01 -6.58
C ASP A 8 -8.86 2.90 -6.57
N ILE A 9 -8.15 4.03 -6.51
CA ILE A 9 -6.68 4.05 -6.33
C ILE A 9 -6.29 3.39 -5.00
N MET A 10 -6.96 3.74 -3.90
CA MET A 10 -6.68 3.15 -2.60
C MET A 10 -6.90 1.63 -2.61
N GLU A 11 -7.99 1.15 -3.20
CA GLU A 11 -8.27 -0.28 -3.31
C GLU A 11 -7.21 -1.00 -4.14
N PHE A 12 -6.83 -0.43 -5.29
CA PHE A 12 -5.79 -0.98 -6.14
C PHE A 12 -4.45 -1.11 -5.41
N LEU A 13 -4.01 -0.05 -4.71
CA LEU A 13 -2.75 -0.07 -3.97
C LEU A 13 -2.76 -1.10 -2.83
N ARG A 14 -3.88 -1.25 -2.12
CA ARG A 14 -4.00 -2.27 -1.06
C ARG A 14 -3.85 -3.69 -1.58
N GLN A 15 -4.27 -3.95 -2.82
CA GLN A 15 -4.12 -5.26 -3.47
C GLN A 15 -2.67 -5.56 -3.86
N ARG A 16 -1.79 -4.55 -3.91
CA ARG A 16 -0.34 -4.71 -4.15
C ARG A 16 0.47 -4.99 -2.89
N VAL A 17 -0.18 -4.99 -1.73
CA VAL A 17 0.43 -5.42 -0.47
C VAL A 17 0.26 -6.93 -0.34
N ASN A 18 1.40 -7.61 -0.36
CA ASN A 18 1.50 -9.07 -0.34
C ASN A 18 2.22 -9.53 0.93
N LEU A 19 1.75 -10.65 1.45
CA LEU A 19 2.32 -11.33 2.60
C LEU A 19 3.17 -12.51 2.11
N GLU A 20 4.37 -12.62 2.64
CA GLU A 20 5.22 -13.78 2.49
C GLU A 20 5.72 -14.27 3.85
N VAL A 21 5.93 -15.58 3.95
CA VAL A 21 6.53 -16.21 5.14
C VAL A 21 7.82 -16.87 4.70
N GLU A 22 8.93 -16.39 5.22
CA GLU A 22 10.26 -16.91 4.88
C GLU A 22 10.62 -18.13 5.74
N GLU A 23 10.79 -19.27 5.08
CA GLU A 23 11.31 -20.50 5.70
C GLU A 23 12.85 -20.49 5.74
N PRO A 24 13.49 -21.04 6.80
CA PRO A 24 12.90 -21.81 7.91
C PRO A 24 12.60 -20.97 9.16
N THR A 25 12.70 -19.65 9.07
CA THR A 25 12.57 -18.74 10.23
C THR A 25 11.13 -18.43 10.60
N ASP A 26 10.15 -18.86 9.79
CA ASP A 26 8.74 -18.49 9.89
C ASP A 26 8.55 -16.96 10.02
N GLN A 27 9.46 -16.21 9.39
CA GLN A 27 9.48 -14.76 9.48
C GLN A 27 8.44 -14.18 8.53
N VAL A 28 7.56 -13.34 9.07
CA VAL A 28 6.57 -12.59 8.29
C VAL A 28 7.26 -11.44 7.57
N VAL A 29 7.08 -11.37 6.25
CA VAL A 29 7.59 -10.31 5.39
C VAL A 29 6.43 -9.70 4.61
N ILE A 30 6.35 -8.38 4.61
CA ILE A 30 5.43 -7.64 3.74
C ILE A 30 6.19 -7.13 2.52
N ARG A 31 5.62 -7.38 1.35
CA ARG A 31 6.09 -6.80 0.08
C ARG A 31 5.03 -5.86 -0.45
N PHE A 32 5.50 -4.75 -1.02
CA PHE A 32 4.66 -3.82 -1.74
C PHE A 32 5.10 -3.76 -3.20
N ASP A 33 4.29 -4.33 -4.09
CA ASP A 33 4.54 -4.31 -5.53
C ASP A 33 4.12 -2.96 -6.11
N ALA A 34 4.95 -1.96 -5.81
CA ALA A 34 4.77 -0.56 -6.20
C ALA A 34 4.43 -0.46 -7.70
N PRO A 35 3.21 -0.02 -8.06
CA PRO A 35 2.79 0.02 -9.44
C PRO A 35 3.46 1.18 -10.18
N SER A 36 3.63 1.00 -11.48
CA SER A 36 3.90 2.10 -12.40
C SER A 36 2.60 2.83 -12.78
N ALA A 37 2.72 4.02 -13.36
CA ALA A 37 1.57 4.74 -13.92
C ALA A 37 0.88 3.92 -15.04
N ALA A 38 1.64 3.11 -15.78
CA ALA A 38 1.09 2.23 -16.80
C ALA A 38 0.24 1.11 -16.17
N ASP A 39 0.69 0.49 -15.08
CA ASP A 39 -0.07 -0.54 -14.37
C ASP A 39 -1.41 0.00 -13.84
N MET A 40 -1.42 1.25 -13.35
CA MET A 40 -2.63 1.90 -12.87
C MET A 40 -3.59 2.25 -14.02
N ALA A 41 -3.06 2.72 -15.15
CA ALA A 41 -3.86 2.99 -16.35
C ALA A 41 -4.46 1.71 -16.94
N ASP A 42 -3.70 0.61 -16.99
CA ASP A 42 -4.17 -0.70 -17.45
C ASP A 42 -5.26 -1.28 -16.54
N ALA A 43 -5.25 -0.91 -15.25
CA ALA A 43 -6.33 -1.22 -14.30
C ALA A 43 -7.58 -0.33 -14.45
N GLY A 44 -7.57 0.62 -15.38
CA GLY A 44 -8.68 1.55 -15.63
C GLY A 44 -8.77 2.70 -14.63
N LEU A 45 -7.72 2.97 -13.85
CA LEU A 45 -7.65 4.10 -12.94
C LEU A 45 -7.41 5.40 -13.71
N ASP A 46 -7.82 6.53 -13.12
CA ASP A 46 -7.60 7.84 -13.71
C ASP A 46 -6.08 8.11 -13.86
N PRO A 47 -5.59 8.45 -15.06
CA PRO A 47 -4.16 8.68 -15.28
C PRO A 47 -3.61 9.89 -14.52
N GLU A 48 -4.36 10.98 -14.39
CA GLU A 48 -3.91 12.20 -13.71
C GLU A 48 -3.83 11.97 -12.20
N GLY A 49 -4.86 11.34 -11.62
CA GLY A 49 -4.87 10.97 -10.21
C GLY A 49 -3.79 9.95 -9.86
N SER A 50 -3.60 8.94 -10.70
CA SER A 50 -2.52 7.95 -10.55
C SER A 50 -1.14 8.61 -10.57
N LEU A 51 -0.89 9.50 -11.53
CA LEU A 51 0.37 10.24 -11.60
C LEU A 51 0.56 11.15 -10.39
N SER A 52 -0.50 11.79 -9.92
CA SER A 52 -0.44 12.66 -8.75
C SER A 52 -0.06 11.91 -7.47
N VAL A 53 -0.63 10.71 -7.28
CA VAL A 53 -0.30 9.83 -6.15
C VAL A 53 1.14 9.29 -6.26
N LEU A 54 1.54 8.81 -7.44
CA LEU A 54 2.90 8.28 -7.66
C LEU A 54 3.99 9.35 -7.56
N ALA A 55 3.68 10.59 -7.90
CA ALA A 55 4.61 11.72 -7.80
C ALA A 55 4.59 12.40 -6.42
N ALA A 56 3.77 11.91 -5.49
CA ALA A 56 3.61 12.54 -4.20
C ALA A 56 4.91 12.41 -3.35
N PRO A 57 5.32 13.47 -2.62
CA PRO A 57 6.54 13.45 -1.83
C PRO A 57 6.49 12.47 -0.65
N TRP A 58 5.29 12.00 -0.29
CA TRP A 58 5.07 11.00 0.76
C TRP A 58 5.03 9.56 0.23
N TRP A 59 5.16 9.35 -1.09
CA TRP A 59 5.08 8.02 -1.69
C TRP A 59 6.13 7.07 -1.11
N ASP A 60 7.40 7.46 -1.14
CA ASP A 60 8.50 6.63 -0.64
C ASP A 60 8.37 6.34 0.87
N GLU A 61 7.85 7.31 1.64
CA GLU A 61 7.54 7.15 3.07
C GLU A 61 6.45 6.09 3.29
N MET A 62 5.37 6.15 2.49
CA MET A 62 4.30 5.14 2.55
C MET A 62 4.85 3.74 2.21
N VAL A 63 5.68 3.62 1.18
CA VAL A 63 6.26 2.33 0.78
C VAL A 63 7.12 1.75 1.91
N ALA A 64 7.95 2.58 2.54
CA ALA A 64 8.76 2.18 3.69
C ALA A 64 7.88 1.70 4.85
N ASP A 65 6.90 2.50 5.29
CA ASP A 65 6.01 2.14 6.41
C ASP A 65 5.23 0.85 6.15
N VAL A 66 4.82 0.59 4.90
CA VAL A 66 4.14 -0.66 4.52
C VAL A 66 5.08 -1.86 4.64
N VAL A 67 6.31 -1.77 4.13
CA VAL A 67 7.28 -2.88 4.18
C VAL A 67 7.80 -3.12 5.60
N GLU A 68 7.95 -2.06 6.38
CA GLU A 68 8.42 -2.09 7.78
C GLU A 68 7.29 -2.44 8.78
N THR A 69 6.05 -2.61 8.31
CA THR A 69 4.90 -2.96 9.17
C THR A 69 5.17 -4.16 10.11
N PRO A 70 5.79 -5.28 9.69
CA PRO A 70 6.09 -6.39 10.58
C PRO A 70 6.97 -6.02 11.80
N GLU A 71 7.81 -4.99 11.68
CA GLU A 71 8.69 -4.54 12.79
C GLU A 71 7.93 -3.75 13.86
N MET A 72 6.77 -3.20 13.48
CA MET A 72 5.88 -2.44 14.38
C MET A 72 4.83 -3.33 15.06
N CYS A 73 4.71 -4.57 14.60
CA CYS A 73 3.74 -5.55 15.05
C CYS A 73 4.20 -6.29 16.32
N GLU A 74 3.24 -6.75 17.13
CA GLU A 74 3.55 -7.61 18.28
C GLU A 74 3.89 -9.03 17.79
N PRO A 75 4.83 -9.76 18.43
CA PRO A 75 5.23 -11.11 17.99
C PRO A 75 4.09 -12.15 17.99
N GLU A 76 2.98 -11.84 18.64
CA GLU A 76 1.81 -12.70 18.80
C GLU A 76 0.77 -12.45 17.70
N GLU A 77 0.93 -11.38 16.90
CA GLU A 77 0.03 -11.06 15.80
C GLU A 77 0.17 -12.08 14.67
N THR A 78 -0.96 -12.55 14.15
CA THR A 78 -0.93 -13.51 13.05
C THR A 78 -0.47 -12.83 11.76
N PRO A 79 0.10 -13.58 10.80
CA PRO A 79 0.50 -13.03 9.50
C PRO A 79 -0.62 -12.26 8.79
N GLU A 80 -1.87 -12.69 8.95
CA GLU A 80 -3.04 -12.01 8.38
C GLU A 80 -3.35 -10.67 9.08
N GLN A 81 -3.09 -10.56 10.39
CA GLN A 81 -3.21 -9.28 11.10
C GLN A 81 -2.14 -8.30 10.62
N VAL A 82 -0.89 -8.74 10.49
CA VAL A 82 0.22 -7.93 9.95
C VAL A 82 -0.11 -7.44 8.53
N LEU A 83 -0.63 -8.33 7.66
CA LEU A 83 -1.08 -7.97 6.31
C LEU A 83 -2.22 -6.94 6.33
N ALA A 84 -3.18 -7.09 7.25
CA ALA A 84 -4.26 -6.12 7.39
C ALA A 84 -3.72 -4.74 7.80
N TYR A 85 -2.79 -4.68 8.75
CA TYR A 85 -2.15 -3.43 9.15
C TYR A 85 -1.40 -2.77 8.00
N ALA A 86 -0.62 -3.53 7.23
CA ALA A 86 0.11 -2.97 6.09
C ALA A 86 -0.84 -2.38 5.03
N ARG A 87 -2.00 -3.02 4.79
CA ARG A 87 -3.05 -2.47 3.90
C ARG A 87 -3.75 -1.25 4.48
N ASP A 88 -3.85 -1.15 5.79
CA ASP A 88 -4.43 0.01 6.46
C ASP A 88 -3.47 1.20 6.42
N VAL A 89 -2.15 0.99 6.50
CA VAL A 89 -1.14 2.05 6.28
C VAL A 89 -1.35 2.73 4.93
N VAL A 90 -1.49 1.98 3.83
CA VAL A 90 -1.81 2.53 2.50
C VAL A 90 -3.06 3.41 2.56
N SER A 91 -4.12 2.90 3.20
CA SER A 91 -5.39 3.61 3.32
C SER A 91 -5.24 4.93 4.08
N GLU A 92 -4.46 4.93 5.16
CA GLU A 92 -4.23 6.10 5.99
C GLU A 92 -3.42 7.17 5.28
N TYR A 93 -2.38 6.79 4.53
CA TYR A 93 -1.60 7.72 3.71
C TYR A 93 -2.47 8.40 2.66
N ILE A 94 -3.22 7.62 1.89
CA ILE A 94 -4.08 8.13 0.83
C ILE A 94 -5.16 9.06 1.42
N ARG A 95 -5.87 8.66 2.48
CA ARG A 95 -6.93 9.50 3.10
C ARG A 95 -6.41 10.80 3.71
N LYS A 96 -5.25 10.75 4.37
CA LYS A 96 -4.69 11.93 5.07
C LYS A 96 -4.04 12.90 4.09
N ARG A 97 -3.42 12.40 3.02
CA ARG A 97 -2.44 13.17 2.24
C ARG A 97 -2.81 13.38 0.77
N ALA A 98 -3.76 12.62 0.22
CA ALA A 98 -4.27 12.82 -1.14
C ALA A 98 -5.51 13.73 -1.19
N GLN A 99 -5.78 14.49 -0.10
CA GLN A 99 -6.68 15.65 -0.14
C GLN A 99 -6.04 16.74 -1.02
N LEU A 100 -6.07 16.54 -2.32
CA LEU A 100 -5.70 17.49 -3.37
C LEU A 100 -6.95 18.21 -3.88
#